data_AF-A0A2E6N655-F1
#
_entry.id   AF-A0A2E6N655-F1
#
_cell.length_a   1.000
_cell.length_b   1.000
_cell.length_c   1.000
_cell.angle_alpha   90.00
_cell.angle_beta   90.00
_cell.angle_gamma   90.00
#
_symmetry.space_group_name_H-M   'P 1'
#
loop_
_entity.id
_entity.type
_entity.pdbx_description
1 polymer ?
#
loop_
_entity_poly.entity_id
_entity_poly.type
_entity_poly.pdbx_seq_one_letter_code
_entity_poly.pdbx_strand_id
1 'polypeptide(L)'
;MEPGILAKLPTSNQVNEIECIEGELLDFKNKAKHRVIVDLVQNDLHRVGQKGSVPLKPLFEVQSFRTVHQLVSKVHAKIAPDYTSFDAIRHSFPMGSMTGAPKIGAMQAIKPYE
;
A
#
# COMPACT_ATOMS: atom_id res chain seq x y z
N MET A 1 -8.43 -4.85 -14.70
CA MET A 1 -7.65 -5.15 -13.49
C MET A 1 -8.37 -4.42 -12.37
N GLU A 2 -9.09 -5.12 -11.48
CA GLU A 2 -9.93 -4.50 -10.44
C GLU A 2 -9.14 -3.44 -9.65
N PRO A 3 -9.50 -2.15 -9.73
CA PRO A 3 -8.95 -1.11 -8.86
C PRO A 3 -9.66 -1.23 -7.50
N GLY A 4 -9.32 -2.31 -6.78
CA GLY A 4 -9.92 -2.68 -5.51
C GLY A 4 -8.95 -2.42 -4.38
N ILE A 5 -9.43 -1.74 -3.35
CA ILE A 5 -8.70 -1.52 -2.10
C ILE A 5 -8.17 -2.87 -1.61
N LEU A 6 -6.85 -2.94 -1.49
CA LEU A 6 -6.13 -4.20 -1.45
C LEU A 6 -6.44 -5.01 -0.18
N ALA A 7 -6.87 -6.26 -0.37
CA ALA A 7 -7.09 -7.25 0.68
C ALA A 7 -7.95 -6.72 1.85
N LYS A 8 -9.26 -6.61 1.61
CA LYS A 8 -10.29 -6.29 2.59
C LYS A 8 -11.23 -7.48 2.76
N LEU A 9 -11.45 -7.91 3.99
CA LEU A 9 -12.46 -8.92 4.34
C LEU A 9 -13.44 -8.34 5.36
N PRO A 10 -14.73 -8.74 5.35
CA PRO A 10 -15.72 -8.24 6.29
C PRO A 10 -15.39 -8.64 7.72
N THR A 11 -15.80 -7.83 8.70
CA THR A 11 -15.58 -8.15 10.12
C THR A 11 -16.44 -9.34 10.57
N SER A 12 -15.86 -10.21 11.40
CA SER A 12 -16.57 -11.24 12.16
C SER A 12 -16.32 -11.10 13.67
N ASN A 13 -17.30 -11.53 14.48
CA ASN A 13 -17.18 -11.64 15.94
C ASN A 13 -16.81 -13.06 16.42
N GLN A 14 -16.66 -14.02 15.52
CA GLN A 14 -16.29 -15.39 15.87
C GLN A 14 -14.78 -15.59 15.78
N VAL A 15 -14.17 -16.12 16.84
CA VAL A 15 -12.70 -16.31 16.93
C VAL A 15 -12.15 -17.14 15.77
N ASN A 16 -12.80 -18.26 15.44
CA ASN A 16 -12.37 -19.13 14.34
C ASN A 16 -12.47 -18.44 12.97
N GLU A 17 -13.49 -17.60 12.75
CA GLU A 17 -13.64 -16.86 11.50
C GLU A 17 -12.58 -15.76 11.38
N ILE A 18 -12.18 -15.13 12.50
CA ILE A 18 -11.10 -14.13 12.52
C ILE A 18 -9.76 -14.78 12.14
N GLU A 19 -9.43 -15.95 12.68
CA GLU A 19 -8.19 -16.67 12.30
C GLU A 19 -8.18 -17.05 10.81
N CYS A 20 -9.33 -17.48 10.25
CA CYS A 20 -9.46 -17.73 8.82
C CYS A 20 -9.25 -16.47 7.98
N ILE A 21 -9.84 -15.34 8.40
CA ILE A 21 -9.69 -14.04 7.75
C ILE A 21 -8.22 -13.60 7.75
N GLU A 22 -7.53 -13.72 8.89
CA GLU A 22 -6.11 -13.40 9.00
C GLU A 22 -5.26 -14.28 8.06
N GLY A 23 -5.53 -15.58 8.03
CA GLY A 23 -4.87 -16.53 7.14
C GLY A 23 -5.05 -16.19 5.66
N GLU A 24 -6.27 -15.81 5.25
CA GLU A 24 -6.56 -15.39 3.88
C GLU A 24 -5.87 -14.07 3.51
N LEU A 25 -5.91 -13.06 4.39
CA LEU A 25 -5.22 -11.79 4.15
C LEU A 25 -3.70 -11.95 4.07
N LEU A 26 -3.13 -12.88 4.83
CA LEU A 26 -1.71 -13.18 4.85
C LEU A 26 -1.29 -14.25 3.83
N ASP A 27 -2.19 -14.67 2.94
CA ASP A 27 -1.85 -15.60 1.87
C ASP A 27 -0.78 -15.01 0.93
N PHE A 28 -0.16 -15.88 0.12
CA PHE A 28 0.90 -15.46 -0.79
C PHE A 28 0.42 -14.43 -1.83
N LYS A 29 -0.82 -14.55 -2.31
CA LYS A 29 -1.37 -13.73 -3.40
C LYS A 29 -1.67 -12.31 -2.93
N ASN A 30 -2.29 -12.18 -1.76
CA ASN A 30 -2.62 -10.91 -1.11
C ASN A 30 -1.36 -10.19 -0.67
N LYS A 31 -0.39 -10.89 -0.05
CA LYS A 31 0.93 -10.31 0.26
C LYS A 31 1.69 -9.88 -0.99
N ALA A 32 1.67 -10.66 -2.07
CA ALA A 32 2.35 -10.32 -3.32
C ALA A 32 1.76 -9.05 -3.94
N LYS A 33 0.43 -8.94 -4.02
CA LYS A 33 -0.23 -7.72 -4.49
C LYS A 33 0.11 -6.53 -3.58
N HIS A 34 0.07 -6.71 -2.26
CA HIS A 34 0.35 -5.65 -1.29
C HIS A 34 1.76 -5.14 -1.41
N ARG A 35 2.72 -6.06 -1.59
CA ARG A 35 4.12 -5.73 -1.80
C ARG A 35 4.32 -4.78 -2.99
N VAL A 36 3.65 -5.01 -4.12
CA VAL A 36 3.77 -4.12 -5.29
C VAL A 36 3.41 -2.67 -4.94
N ILE A 37 2.36 -2.48 -4.14
CA ILE A 37 1.94 -1.14 -3.70
C ILE A 37 2.93 -0.54 -2.71
N VAL A 38 3.42 -1.34 -1.76
CA VAL A 38 4.43 -0.87 -0.80
C VAL A 38 5.72 -0.48 -1.50
N ASP A 39 6.18 -1.27 -2.46
CA ASP A 39 7.38 -0.99 -3.24
C ASP A 39 7.23 0.31 -4.06
N LEU A 40 6.03 0.60 -4.60
CA LEU A 40 5.74 1.89 -5.23
C LEU A 40 5.88 3.06 -4.24
N VAL A 41 5.27 2.94 -3.05
CA VAL A 41 5.33 4.00 -2.03
C VAL A 41 6.78 4.20 -1.54
N GLN A 42 7.52 3.11 -1.35
CA GLN A 42 8.95 3.18 -1.02
C GLN A 42 9.73 3.90 -2.12
N ASN A 43 9.48 3.57 -3.39
CA ASN A 43 10.11 4.24 -4.52
C ASN A 43 9.81 5.75 -4.56
N ASP A 44 8.58 6.16 -4.24
CA ASP A 44 8.22 7.58 -4.17
C ASP A 44 8.98 8.28 -3.04
N LEU A 45 9.05 7.66 -1.86
CA LEU A 45 9.76 8.22 -0.70
C LEU A 45 11.28 8.24 -0.87
N HIS A 46 11.86 7.29 -1.62
CA HIS A 46 13.30 7.31 -1.94
C HIS A 46 13.73 8.56 -2.73
N ARG A 47 12.81 9.22 -3.45
CA ARG A 47 13.12 10.42 -4.24
C ARG A 47 13.35 11.66 -3.38
N VAL A 48 12.75 11.71 -2.19
CA VAL A 48 12.77 12.86 -1.28
C VAL A 48 13.36 12.53 0.10
N GLY A 49 13.63 11.25 0.36
CA GLY A 49 14.11 10.74 1.62
C GLY A 49 15.64 10.70 1.70
N GLN A 50 16.16 10.81 2.92
CA GLN A 50 17.57 10.59 3.22
C GLN A 50 17.97 9.16 2.83
N LYS A 51 19.16 9.01 2.26
CA LYS A 51 19.70 7.71 1.86
C LYS A 51 19.70 6.74 3.05
N GLY A 52 19.10 5.57 2.86
CA GLY A 52 19.00 4.53 3.91
C GLY A 52 17.90 4.77 4.96
N SER A 53 17.11 5.84 4.86
CA SER A 53 16.02 6.09 5.81
C SER A 53 14.72 5.33 5.48
N VAL A 54 14.57 4.87 4.24
CA VAL A 54 13.41 4.07 3.80
C VAL A 54 13.73 2.58 4.03
N PRO A 55 12.89 1.84 4.75
CA PRO A 55 13.13 0.41 5.01
C PRO A 55 13.01 -0.41 3.72
N LEU A 56 13.88 -1.41 3.57
CA LEU A 56 13.91 -2.30 2.40
C LEU A 56 12.89 -3.45 2.44
N LYS A 57 12.33 -3.73 3.62
CA LYS A 57 11.39 -4.84 3.82
C LYS A 57 10.04 -4.30 4.30
N PRO A 58 8.94 -4.57 3.58
CA PRO A 58 7.60 -4.23 4.04
C PRO A 58 7.23 -5.06 5.27
N LEU A 59 6.53 -4.44 6.22
CA LEU A 59 5.86 -5.12 7.32
C LEU A 59 4.42 -5.38 6.92
N PHE A 60 3.96 -6.61 7.02
CA PHE A 60 2.58 -6.99 6.73
C PHE A 60 1.85 -7.25 8.06
N GLU A 61 0.85 -6.43 8.36
CA GLU A 61 0.04 -6.52 9.56
C GLU A 61 -1.43 -6.62 9.18
N VAL A 62 -2.19 -7.54 9.77
CA VAL A 62 -3.65 -7.53 9.63
C VAL A 62 -4.20 -6.57 10.68
N GLN A 63 -4.91 -5.54 10.21
CA GLN A 63 -5.57 -4.56 11.07
C GLN A 63 -7.09 -4.65 10.94
N SER A 64 -7.74 -4.78 12.09
CA SER A 64 -9.20 -4.83 12.20
C SER A 64 -9.78 -3.43 12.36
N PHE A 65 -10.67 -3.05 11.45
CA PHE A 65 -11.51 -1.86 11.54
C PHE A 65 -12.96 -2.27 11.82
N ARG A 66 -13.83 -1.28 12.08
CA ARG A 66 -15.23 -1.52 12.47
C ARG A 66 -16.00 -2.46 11.54
N THR A 67 -15.73 -2.40 10.23
CA THR A 67 -16.50 -3.15 9.21
C THR A 67 -15.65 -4.07 8.35
N VAL A 68 -14.31 -3.96 8.43
CA VAL A 68 -13.40 -4.74 7.60
C VAL A 68 -12.09 -5.05 8.32
N HIS A 69 -11.48 -6.18 7.99
CA HIS A 69 -10.08 -6.50 8.25
C HIS A 69 -9.25 -6.17 6.99
N GLN A 70 -8.05 -5.61 7.18
CA GLN A 70 -7.18 -5.17 6.09
C GLN A 70 -5.75 -5.61 6.30
N LEU A 71 -5.06 -5.95 5.20
CA LEU A 71 -3.62 -6.03 5.20
C LEU A 71 -3.02 -4.62 5.12
N VAL A 72 -2.19 -4.25 6.09
CA VAL A 72 -1.62 -2.91 6.26
C VAL A 72 -0.09 -3.00 6.33
N SER A 73 0.57 -2.02 5.70
CA SER A 73 2.00 -1.78 5.82
C SER A 73 2.25 -0.31 6.13
N LYS A 74 3.19 -0.04 7.04
CA LYS A 74 3.64 1.31 7.36
C LYS A 74 5.00 1.55 6.69
N VAL A 75 5.10 2.65 5.94
CA VAL A 75 6.34 3.08 5.30
C VAL A 75 6.73 4.44 5.87
N HIS A 76 7.98 4.58 6.30
CA HIS A 76 8.53 5.79 6.87
C HIS A 76 9.82 6.18 6.17
N ALA A 77 10.10 7.49 6.12
CA ALA A 77 11.31 8.07 5.58
C ALA A 77 11.66 9.34 6.35
N LYS A 78 12.95 9.67 6.44
CA LYS A 78 13.38 11.00 6.89
C LYS A 78 13.52 11.88 5.67
N ILE A 79 12.86 13.04 5.63
CA ILE A 79 12.97 13.96 4.50
C ILE A 79 14.42 14.47 4.41
N ALA A 80 14.99 14.48 3.21
CA ALA A 80 16.34 15.00 3.00
C ALA A 80 16.36 16.54 3.18
N PRO A 81 17.50 17.14 3.57
CA PRO A 81 17.57 18.57 3.87
C PRO A 81 17.11 19.50 2.73
N ASP A 82 17.22 19.04 1.48
CA ASP A 82 16.88 19.82 0.28
C ASP A 82 15.39 19.72 -0.12
N TYR A 83 14.59 18.95 0.62
CA TYR A 83 13.16 18.74 0.34
C TYR A 83 12.26 19.19 1.49
N THR A 84 11.01 19.49 1.14
CA THR A 84 9.95 19.83 2.09
C THR A 84 8.95 18.67 2.25
N SER A 85 8.09 18.77 3.26
CA SER A 85 6.96 17.85 3.41
C SER A 85 5.99 17.89 2.23
N PHE A 86 5.86 19.03 1.54
CA PHE A 86 5.04 19.18 0.35
C PHE A 86 5.61 18.39 -0.84
N ASP A 87 6.94 18.32 -0.99
CA ASP A 87 7.57 17.53 -2.03
C ASP A 87 7.29 16.04 -1.84
N ALA A 88 7.30 15.56 -0.60
CA ALA A 88 6.93 14.18 -0.28
C ALA A 88 5.48 13.85 -0.67
N ILE A 89 4.54 14.76 -0.41
CA ILE A 89 3.14 14.62 -0.83
C ILE A 89 3.06 14.60 -2.36
N ARG A 90 3.72 15.55 -3.03
CA ARG A 90 3.70 15.68 -4.50
C ARG A 90 4.26 14.45 -5.21
N HIS A 91 5.33 13.85 -4.69
CA HIS A 91 5.92 12.64 -5.26
C HIS A 91 5.09 11.38 -4.97
N SER A 92 4.41 11.32 -3.83
CA SER A 92 3.61 10.16 -3.44
C SER A 92 2.21 10.16 -4.07
N PHE A 93 1.74 11.31 -4.55
CA PHE A 93 0.41 11.46 -5.15
C PHE A 93 0.43 11.29 -6.67
N PRO A 94 -0.59 10.63 -7.28
CA PRO A 94 -1.69 9.90 -6.64
C PRO A 94 -1.22 8.59 -5.99
N MET A 95 -1.97 8.12 -4.98
CA MET A 95 -1.60 6.95 -4.18
C MET A 95 -1.62 5.68 -5.04
N GLY A 96 -0.56 4.87 -4.94
CA GLY A 96 -0.39 3.67 -5.79
C GLY A 96 -1.52 2.65 -5.67
N SER A 97 -2.19 2.55 -4.52
CA SER A 97 -3.34 1.67 -4.30
C SER A 97 -4.57 2.05 -5.14
N MET A 98 -4.72 3.31 -5.51
CA MET A 98 -5.84 3.80 -6.34
C MET A 98 -5.53 3.73 -7.83
N THR A 99 -4.26 3.92 -8.21
CA THR A 99 -3.86 3.93 -9.62
C THR A 99 -3.44 2.59 -10.17
N GLY A 100 -2.90 1.69 -9.33
CA GLY A 100 -2.17 0.50 -9.79
C GLY A 100 -0.70 0.80 -10.14
N ALA A 101 -0.01 -0.22 -10.64
CA ALA A 101 1.43 -0.22 -10.92
C ALA A 101 1.72 -0.69 -12.36
N PRO A 102 2.66 -0.05 -13.11
CA PRO A 102 3.34 1.22 -12.83
C PRO A 102 2.38 2.41 -12.92
N LYS A 103 2.47 3.39 -12.00
CA LYS A 103 1.46 4.48 -11.85
C LYS A 103 1.11 5.20 -13.16
N ILE A 104 2.11 5.68 -13.90
CA ILE A 104 1.89 6.45 -15.13
C ILE A 104 1.18 5.60 -16.19
N GLY A 105 1.63 4.35 -16.37
CA GLY A 105 1.03 3.44 -17.35
C GLY A 105 -0.42 3.08 -16.98
N ALA A 106 -0.69 2.85 -15.70
CA ALA A 106 -2.03 2.53 -15.24
C ALA A 106 -3.01 3.71 -15.39
N MET A 107 -2.58 4.95 -15.10
CA MET A 107 -3.38 6.15 -15.35
C MET A 107 -3.66 6.38 -16.84
N GLN A 108 -2.69 6.09 -17.73
CA GLN A 108 -2.92 6.18 -19.17
C GLN A 108 -3.89 5.11 -19.68
N ALA A 109 -3.85 3.92 -19.09
CA ALA A 109 -4.70 2.80 -19.47
C ALA A 109 -6.17 2.99 -19.07
N ILE A 110 -6.45 3.65 -17.95
CA ILE A 110 -7.82 3.88 -17.48
C ILE A 110 -8.50 5.09 -18.13
N LYS A 111 -7.72 6.08 -18.60
CA LYS A 111 -8.21 7.32 -19.22
C LYS A 111 -9.29 7.16 -20.31
N PRO A 112 -9.28 6.13 -21.18
CA PRO A 112 -10.35 5.94 -22.17
C PRO A 112 -11.67 5.42 -21.61
N TYR A 113 -11.69 4.97 -20.35
CA TYR A 113 -12.83 4.30 -19.70
C TYR A 113 -13.45 5.13 -18.57
N GLU A 114 -12.90 6.32 -18.29
CA GLU A 114 -13.46 7.34 -17.38
C GLU A 114 -14.27 8.38 -18.15
#